data_AF-A0A6A7N2Q2-F1
#
_entry.id   AF-A0A6A7N2Q2-F1
#
_cell.length_a   1.000
_cell.length_b   1.000
_cell.length_c   1.000
_cell.angle_alpha   90.00
_cell.angle_beta   90.00
_cell.angle_gamma   90.00
#
_symmetry.space_group_name_H-M   'P 1'
#
loop_
_entity.id
_entity.type
_entity.pdbx_description
1 polymer ?
#
loop_
_entity_poly.entity_id
_entity_poly.type
_entity_poly.pdbx_seq_one_letter_code
_entity_poly.pdbx_strand_id
1 'polypeptide(L)'
;MTRLILKCTGGFTGPAGAQTRTVELSQLPQPKAQELEQLLTASCFFTLPETLTKAAPQSSDFLYDLKVDEGQQAHCVRYHLDAAPASLKALTHKLSEVDPD
;
A
#
# COMPACT_ATOMS: atom_id res chain seq x y z
N MET A 1 -3.77 17.09 2.28
CA MET A 1 -3.51 16.16 3.39
C MET A 1 -3.48 14.78 2.80
N THR A 2 -2.37 14.08 2.92
CA THR A 2 -2.17 12.83 2.19
C THR A 2 -2.42 11.66 3.14
N ARG A 3 -3.33 10.76 2.75
CA ARG A 3 -3.77 9.61 3.53
C ARG A 3 -3.56 8.33 2.74
N LEU A 4 -2.82 7.40 3.33
CA LEU A 4 -2.52 6.08 2.80
C LEU A 4 -3.35 5.06 3.59
N ILE A 5 -4.07 4.19 2.90
CA ILE A 5 -4.84 3.10 3.51
C ILE A 5 -4.33 1.82 2.89
N LEU A 6 -3.58 1.04 3.65
CA LEU A 6 -3.06 -0.25 3.25
C LEU A 6 -3.92 -1.35 3.86
N LYS A 7 -4.58 -2.14 3.02
CA LYS A 7 -5.30 -3.33 3.45
C LYS A 7 -4.56 -4.57 2.95
N CYS A 8 -4.02 -5.34 3.88
CA CYS A 8 -3.42 -6.63 3.60
C CYS A 8 -4.47 -7.71 3.85
N THR A 9 -4.83 -8.44 2.80
CA THR A 9 -5.78 -9.54 2.85
C THR A 9 -5.09 -10.79 2.32
N GLY A 10 -4.81 -11.78 3.18
CA GLY A 10 -4.29 -13.06 2.70
C GLY A 10 -3.51 -13.86 3.73
N GLY A 11 -2.92 -14.96 3.25
CA GLY A 11 -2.36 -16.01 4.09
C GLY A 11 -3.44 -16.94 4.65
N PHE A 12 -2.99 -18.05 5.24
CA PHE A 12 -3.79 -19.16 5.77
C PHE A 12 -4.98 -18.79 6.69
N THR A 13 -5.07 -17.53 7.13
CA THR A 13 -6.11 -16.98 8.02
C THR A 13 -7.35 -16.47 7.27
N GLY A 14 -7.28 -16.31 5.95
CA GLY A 14 -8.40 -15.81 5.13
C GLY A 14 -8.87 -14.42 5.58
N PRO A 15 -10.16 -14.06 5.40
CA PRO A 15 -10.69 -12.75 5.79
C PRO A 15 -10.61 -12.47 7.30
N ALA A 16 -10.38 -13.49 8.14
CA ALA A 16 -10.23 -13.33 9.58
C ALA A 16 -8.89 -12.68 9.99
N GLY A 17 -7.88 -12.67 9.11
CA GLY A 17 -6.61 -11.97 9.33
C GLY A 17 -6.40 -10.75 8.45
N ALA A 18 -7.47 -10.21 7.83
CA ALA A 18 -7.37 -9.00 7.04
C ALA A 18 -6.97 -7.81 7.93
N GLN A 19 -5.78 -7.25 7.71
CA GLN A 19 -5.30 -6.08 8.44
C GLN A 19 -5.50 -4.84 7.57
N THR A 20 -6.29 -3.89 8.05
CA THR A 20 -6.43 -2.58 7.41
C THR A 20 -5.67 -1.56 8.25
N ARG A 21 -4.72 -0.87 7.63
CA ARG A 21 -3.90 0.17 8.25
C ARG A 21 -4.17 1.47 7.55
N THR A 22 -4.50 2.49 8.31
CA THR A 22 -4.61 3.85 7.81
C THR A 22 -3.44 4.65 8.36
N VAL A 23 -2.71 5.33 7.49
CA VAL A 23 -1.57 6.16 7.82
C VAL A 23 -1.76 7.51 7.15
N GLU A 24 -1.79 8.57 7.94
CA GLU A 24 -1.83 9.94 7.42
C GLU A 24 -0.43 10.52 7.41
N LEU A 25 0.05 11.02 6.26
CA LEU A 25 1.36 11.67 6.19
C LEU A 25 1.44 12.88 7.11
N SER A 26 0.32 13.58 7.31
CA SER A 26 0.21 14.71 8.25
C SER A 26 0.48 14.28 9.70
N GLN A 27 0.26 13.01 10.05
CA GLN A 27 0.50 12.45 11.38
C GLN A 27 1.90 11.82 11.52
N LEU A 28 2.60 11.62 10.40
CA LEU A 28 3.96 11.09 10.40
C LEU A 28 4.98 12.21 10.61
N PRO A 29 6.15 11.88 11.20
CA PRO A 29 7.25 12.83 11.28
C PRO A 29 7.71 13.23 9.86
N GLN A 30 8.00 14.52 9.65
CA GLN A 30 8.44 15.11 8.38
C GLN A 30 9.43 14.25 7.57
N PRO A 31 10.52 13.70 8.14
CA PRO A 31 11.45 12.85 7.36
C PRO A 31 10.78 11.60 6.79
N LYS A 32 9.86 10.98 7.55
CA LYS A 32 9.18 9.74 7.16
C LYS A 32 8.08 10.02 6.13
N ALA A 33 7.37 11.15 6.28
CA ALA A 33 6.42 11.63 5.30
C ALA A 33 7.10 11.91 3.95
N GLN A 34 8.22 12.65 3.94
CA GLN A 34 8.98 12.95 2.72
C GLN A 34 9.49 11.67 2.04
N GLU A 35 9.99 10.69 2.79
CA GLU A 35 10.40 9.40 2.20
C GLU A 35 9.23 8.66 1.54
N LEU A 36 8.05 8.65 2.16
CA LEU A 36 6.86 8.03 1.58
C LEU A 36 6.41 8.76 0.31
N GLU A 37 6.39 10.10 0.31
CA GLU A 37 6.09 10.89 -0.89
C GLU A 37 7.09 10.62 -2.02
N GLN A 38 8.39 10.53 -1.69
CA GLN A 38 9.42 10.21 -2.67
C GLN A 38 9.24 8.81 -3.26
N LEU A 39 8.96 7.80 -2.42
CA LEU A 39 8.69 6.44 -2.89
C LEU A 39 7.42 6.37 -3.75
N LEU A 40 6.38 7.12 -3.38
CA LEU A 40 5.12 7.18 -4.10
C LEU A 40 5.29 7.83 -5.47
N THR A 41 6.03 8.93 -5.53
CA THR A 41 6.39 9.64 -6.75
C THR A 41 7.30 8.80 -7.62
N ALA A 42 8.33 8.17 -7.05
CA ALA A 42 9.26 7.29 -7.76
C ALA A 42 8.59 6.03 -8.29
N SER A 43 7.56 5.52 -7.59
CA SER A 43 6.74 4.42 -8.07
C SER A 43 5.68 4.86 -9.08
N CYS A 44 5.52 6.18 -9.30
CA CYS A 44 4.46 6.79 -10.09
C CYS A 44 3.09 6.16 -9.78
N PHE A 45 2.75 6.04 -8.50
CA PHE A 45 1.61 5.25 -8.03
C PHE A 45 0.29 5.63 -8.71
N PHE A 46 0.04 6.92 -8.92
CA PHE A 46 -1.14 7.43 -9.61
C PHE A 46 -1.24 7.03 -11.09
N THR A 47 -0.13 6.65 -11.72
CA THR A 47 -0.08 6.17 -13.10
C THR A 47 -0.08 4.65 -13.20
N LEU A 48 0.09 3.94 -12.07
CA LEU A 48 0.06 2.49 -12.06
C LEU A 48 -1.35 1.97 -12.32
N PRO A 49 -1.46 0.82 -13.00
CA PRO A 49 -2.74 0.15 -13.13
C PRO A 49 -3.27 -0.22 -11.74
N GLU A 50 -4.58 -0.06 -11.58
CA GLU A 50 -5.32 -0.37 -10.36
C GLU A 50 -5.21 -1.85 -9.92
N THR A 51 -4.74 -2.74 -10.80
CA THR A 51 -4.52 -4.16 -10.50
C THR A 51 -3.17 -4.63 -11.05
N LEU A 52 -2.25 -4.95 -10.16
CA LEU A 52 -0.93 -5.55 -10.42
C LEU A 52 -0.90 -6.95 -9.79
N THR A 53 -1.72 -7.85 -10.32
CA THR A 53 -1.80 -9.23 -9.83
C THR A 53 -1.21 -10.21 -10.85
N LYS A 54 -0.72 -11.35 -10.34
CA LYS A 54 -0.30 -12.50 -11.16
C LYS A 54 -1.50 -13.04 -11.93
N ALA A 55 -1.28 -13.55 -13.15
CA ALA A 55 -2.33 -14.16 -13.97
C ALA A 55 -3.06 -15.36 -13.32
N ALA A 56 -2.40 -16.02 -12.35
CA ALA A 56 -2.95 -17.12 -11.56
C ALA A 56 -2.69 -16.88 -10.05
N PRO A 57 -3.49 -16.03 -9.39
CA PRO A 57 -3.37 -15.79 -7.94
C PRO A 57 -3.73 -17.09 -7.20
N GLN A 58 -2.88 -17.55 -6.29
CA GLN A 58 -3.20 -18.71 -5.47
C GLN A 58 -3.94 -18.25 -4.20
N SER A 59 -4.80 -19.10 -3.64
CA SER A 59 -5.53 -18.78 -2.40
C SER A 59 -4.63 -18.55 -1.17
N SER A 60 -3.34 -18.86 -1.29
CA SER A 60 -2.30 -18.57 -0.28
C SER A 60 -1.55 -17.26 -0.53
N ASP A 61 -1.80 -16.56 -1.63
CA ASP A 61 -1.15 -15.29 -1.93
C ASP A 61 -1.70 -14.16 -1.04
N PHE A 62 -0.79 -13.32 -0.56
CA PHE A 62 -1.15 -12.09 0.13
C PHE A 62 -1.51 -11.01 -0.89
N LEU A 63 -2.72 -10.48 -0.78
CA LEU A 63 -3.19 -9.37 -1.59
C LEU A 63 -3.06 -8.08 -0.78
N TYR A 64 -2.46 -7.06 -1.38
CA TYR A 64 -2.31 -5.74 -0.79
C TYR A 64 -3.14 -4.75 -1.59
N ASP A 65 -4.12 -4.15 -0.95
CA ASP A 65 -4.88 -3.02 -1.46
C ASP A 65 -4.28 -1.75 -0.84
N LEU A 66 -3.53 -0.97 -1.62
CA LEU A 66 -3.09 0.35 -1.20
C LEU A 66 -3.98 1.40 -1.83
N LYS A 67 -4.64 2.18 -0.99
CA LYS A 67 -5.38 3.36 -1.39
C LYS A 67 -4.63 4.60 -0.92
N VAL A 68 -4.46 5.56 -1.81
CA VAL A 68 -3.76 6.81 -1.56
C VAL A 68 -4.70 7.94 -1.89
N ASP A 69 -4.90 8.83 -0.92
CA ASP A 69 -5.77 9.99 -1.02
C ASP A 69 -4.92 11.24 -0.76
N GLU A 70 -4.66 12.05 -1.78
CA GLU A 70 -3.95 13.34 -1.66
C GLU A 70 -4.93 14.52 -1.47
N GLY A 71 -6.19 14.25 -1.08
CA GLY A 71 -7.26 15.25 -1.00
C GLY A 71 -7.87 15.64 -2.35
N GLN A 72 -7.06 15.85 -3.40
CA GLN A 72 -7.56 16.14 -4.77
C GLN A 72 -7.67 14.88 -5.64
N GLN A 73 -6.87 13.85 -5.35
CA GLN A 73 -6.82 12.61 -6.13
C GLN A 73 -6.79 11.42 -5.18
N ALA A 74 -7.68 10.47 -5.41
CA ALA A 74 -7.70 9.20 -4.71
C ALA A 74 -7.42 8.07 -5.71
N HIS A 75 -6.39 7.26 -5.45
CA HIS A 75 -6.03 6.13 -6.27
C HIS A 75 -5.98 4.86 -5.44
N CYS A 76 -6.46 3.75 -6.01
CA CYS A 76 -6.46 2.46 -5.33
C CYS A 76 -5.76 1.45 -6.23
N VAL A 77 -4.71 0.82 -5.72
CA VAL A 77 -3.97 -0.22 -6.44
C VAL A 77 -3.99 -1.50 -5.62
N ARG A 78 -4.48 -2.55 -6.24
CA ARG A 78 -4.44 -3.93 -5.76
C ARG A 78 -3.26 -4.64 -6.35
N TYR A 79 -2.36 -5.12 -5.52
CA TYR A 79 -1.14 -5.76 -5.99
C TYR A 79 -0.75 -6.92 -5.09
N HIS A 80 -0.03 -7.87 -5.68
CA HIS A 80 0.77 -8.79 -4.91
C HIS A 80 2.14 -8.17 -4.70
N LEU A 81 2.74 -8.37 -3.52
CA LEU A 81 4.13 -7.95 -3.31
C LEU A 81 5.00 -8.50 -4.43
N ASP A 82 4.82 -9.73 -4.87
CA ASP A 82 5.64 -10.32 -5.94
C ASP A 82 5.63 -9.51 -7.25
N ALA A 83 4.44 -9.04 -7.68
CA ALA A 83 4.22 -8.29 -8.91
C ALA A 83 4.46 -6.77 -8.79
N ALA A 84 4.63 -6.24 -7.58
CA ALA A 84 4.84 -4.83 -7.34
C ALA A 84 6.30 -4.39 -7.61
N PRO A 85 6.51 -3.16 -8.12
CA PRO A 85 7.84 -2.59 -8.26
C PRO A 85 8.51 -2.36 -6.89
N ALA A 86 9.84 -2.35 -6.87
CA ALA A 86 10.63 -2.23 -5.64
C ALA A 86 10.25 -0.99 -4.78
N SER A 87 9.96 0.14 -5.41
CA SER A 87 9.52 1.37 -4.73
C SER A 87 8.20 1.18 -3.98
N LEU A 88 7.25 0.46 -4.58
CA LEU A 88 5.94 0.18 -4.01
C LEU A 88 6.04 -0.86 -2.88
N LYS A 89 6.90 -1.88 -3.04
CA LYS A 89 7.26 -2.81 -1.97
C LYS A 89 7.82 -2.07 -0.75
N ALA A 90 8.77 -1.16 -0.96
CA ALA A 90 9.37 -0.37 0.11
C ALA A 90 8.35 0.55 0.80
N LEU A 91 7.45 1.17 0.03
CA LEU A 91 6.37 1.99 0.59
C LEU A 91 5.39 1.14 1.43
N THR A 92 5.00 -0.03 0.92
CA THR A 92 4.18 -1.00 1.65
C THR A 92 4.84 -1.45 2.95
N HIS A 93 6.14 -1.75 2.90
CA HIS A 93 6.92 -2.16 4.06
C HIS A 93 6.93 -1.06 5.12
N LYS A 94 7.26 0.18 4.74
CA LYS A 94 7.23 1.34 5.65
C LYS A 94 5.86 1.54 6.29
N LEU A 95 4.78 1.35 5.54
CA LEU A 95 3.41 1.43 6.06
C LEU A 95 3.07 0.26 7.01
N SER A 96 3.62 -0.92 6.75
CA SER A 96 3.51 -2.08 7.63
C SER A 96 4.39 -2.01 8.87
N GLU A 97 5.34 -1.08 8.93
CA GLU A 97 6.14 -0.77 10.13
C GLU A 97 5.49 0.32 11.00
N VAL A 98 4.46 1.01 10.50
CA VAL A 98 3.64 1.90 11.34
C VAL A 98 2.69 1.03 12.14
N ASP A 99 2.76 1.15 13.47
CA ASP A 99 1.87 0.43 14.38
C ASP A 99 0.40 0.68 14.01
N PRO A 100 -0.44 -0.37 13.99
CA PRO A 100 -1.88 -0.18 13.88
C PRO A 100 -2.38 0.56 15.13
N ASP A 101 -3.21 1.59 14.93
CA ASP A 101 -3.98 2.25 16.00
C ASP A 101 -4.98 1.28 16.66
#